data_AF-A0A8J6Y9H3-F1
#
_entry.id   AF-A0A8J6Y9H3-F1
#
_cell.length_a   1.000
_cell.length_b   1.000
_cell.length_c   1.000
_cell.angle_alpha   90.00
_cell.angle_beta   90.00
_cell.angle_gamma   90.00
#
_symmetry.space_group_name_H-M   'P 1'
#
loop_
_entity.id
_entity.type
_entity.pdbx_description
1 polymer ?
#
loop_
_entity_poly.entity_id
_entity_poly.type
_entity_poly.pdbx_seq_one_letter_code
_entity_poly.pdbx_strand_id
1 'polypeptide(L)'
;MTADKEPKSAFEIAMERIRAKDRAAGIDAPKTLTDKQKQQIAELRAEGKAKLAELEIFRGGKIAEAAGDPEKLAQVEEHYRIDRERIQSRMETEIGKVKG
;
A
#
# COMPACT_ATOMS: atom_id res chain seq x y z
N MET A 1 3.36 39.52 -30.52
CA MET A 1 3.90 38.21 -30.95
C MET A 1 2.87 37.16 -30.59
N THR A 2 2.25 36.57 -31.60
CA THR A 2 1.13 35.63 -31.50
C THR A 2 1.64 34.30 -30.96
N ALA A 3 1.18 33.89 -29.78
CA ALA A 3 1.48 32.58 -29.22
C ALA A 3 0.73 31.52 -30.03
N ASP A 4 1.46 30.85 -30.91
CA ASP A 4 1.02 29.66 -31.62
C ASP A 4 0.90 28.53 -30.59
N LYS A 5 -0.27 28.41 -29.95
CA LYS A 5 -0.61 27.23 -29.15
C LYS A 5 -1.18 26.21 -30.11
N GLU A 6 -0.42 25.14 -30.36
CA GLU A 6 -0.87 24.00 -31.14
C GLU A 6 -2.31 23.61 -30.75
N PRO A 7 -3.18 23.30 -31.74
CA PRO A 7 -4.54 22.89 -31.45
C PRO A 7 -4.52 21.59 -30.65
N LYS A 8 -5.22 21.59 -29.50
CA LYS A 8 -5.33 20.43 -28.63
C LYS A 8 -5.87 19.23 -29.41
N SER A 9 -5.29 18.06 -29.14
CA SER A 9 -5.77 16.80 -29.67
C SER A 9 -7.19 16.48 -29.18
N ALA A 10 -7.91 15.63 -29.93
CA ALA A 10 -9.23 15.15 -29.52
C ALA A 10 -9.22 14.47 -28.14
N PHE A 11 -8.11 13.79 -27.81
CA PHE A 11 -7.89 13.17 -26.50
C PHE A 11 -7.81 14.20 -25.38
N GLU A 12 -7.06 15.28 -25.57
CA GLU A 12 -6.92 16.35 -24.57
C GLU A 12 -8.25 17.07 -24.35
N ILE A 13 -9.01 17.33 -25.41
CA ILE A 13 -10.36 17.94 -25.31
C ILE A 13 -11.30 17.01 -24.52
N ALA A 14 -11.25 15.70 -24.77
CA ALA A 14 -12.06 14.73 -24.03
C ALA A 14 -11.69 14.71 -22.54
N MET A 15 -10.39 14.69 -22.20
CA MET A 15 -9.91 14.72 -20.82
C MET A 15 -10.26 16.02 -20.10
N GLU A 16 -10.24 17.16 -20.78
CA GLU A 16 -10.67 18.44 -20.19
C GLU A 16 -12.17 18.46 -19.88
N ARG A 17 -13.00 17.88 -20.75
CA ARG A 17 -14.44 17.74 -20.50
C ARG A 17 -14.73 16.82 -19.31
N ILE A 18 -13.98 15.74 -19.16
CA ILE A 18 -14.08 14.83 -18.00
C ILE A 18 -13.72 15.59 -16.72
N ARG A 19 -12.53 16.22 -16.68
CA ARG A 19 -12.09 17.02 -15.52
C ARG A 19 -13.04 18.16 -15.17
N ALA A 20 -13.69 18.78 -16.16
CA ALA A 20 -14.68 19.82 -15.94
C ALA A 20 -15.98 19.28 -15.33
N LYS A 21 -16.43 18.09 -15.76
CA LYS A 21 -17.57 17.39 -15.16
C LYS A 21 -17.28 16.97 -13.72
N ASP A 22 -16.08 16.45 -13.46
CA ASP A 22 -15.66 16.08 -12.10
C ASP A 22 -15.68 17.30 -11.17
N ARG A 23 -15.09 18.43 -11.59
CA ARG A 23 -15.17 19.70 -10.84
C ARG A 23 -16.59 20.18 -10.61
N ALA A 24 -17.46 20.09 -11.62
CA ALA A 24 -18.87 20.49 -11.50
C ALA A 24 -19.67 19.58 -10.56
N ALA A 25 -19.28 18.31 -10.46
CA ALA A 25 -19.86 17.33 -9.54
C ALA A 25 -19.24 17.39 -8.13
N GLY A 26 -18.30 18.30 -7.87
CA GLY A 26 -17.58 18.36 -6.60
C GLY A 26 -16.65 17.17 -6.36
N ILE A 27 -16.30 16.44 -7.42
CA ILE A 27 -15.37 15.32 -7.38
C ILE A 27 -13.97 15.93 -7.52
N ASP A 28 -13.25 16.02 -6.41
CA ASP A 28 -11.84 16.40 -6.42
C ASP A 28 -11.03 15.39 -7.25
N ALA A 29 -10.10 15.90 -8.05
CA ALA A 29 -9.14 15.04 -8.73
C ALA A 29 -8.44 14.15 -7.69
N PRO A 30 -8.19 12.86 -7.99
CA PRO A 30 -7.52 11.98 -7.04
C PRO A 30 -6.21 12.64 -6.59
N LYS A 31 -6.08 12.87 -5.29
CA LYS A 31 -4.90 13.53 -4.70
C LYS A 31 -3.66 12.78 -5.17
N THR A 32 -2.85 13.44 -6.00
CA THR A 32 -1.55 12.91 -6.37
C THR A 32 -0.66 12.94 -5.15
N LEU A 33 -0.01 11.82 -4.84
CA LEU A 33 0.92 11.76 -3.72
C LEU A 33 2.14 12.62 -4.03
N THR A 34 2.54 13.43 -3.05
CA THR A 34 3.81 14.16 -3.07
C THR A 34 4.98 13.17 -3.02
N ASP A 35 6.16 13.57 -3.49
CA ASP A 35 7.34 12.70 -3.44
C ASP A 35 7.73 12.33 -2.00
N LYS A 36 7.50 13.25 -1.05
CA LYS A 36 7.66 12.97 0.39
C LYS A 36 6.70 11.87 0.87
N GLN A 37 5.43 11.92 0.49
CA GLN A 37 4.47 10.86 0.83
C GLN A 37 4.85 9.52 0.20
N LYS A 38 5.31 9.52 -1.06
CA LYS A 38 5.79 8.30 -1.73
C LYS A 38 6.99 7.71 -0.99
N GLN A 39 7.95 8.54 -0.60
CA GLN A 39 9.12 8.10 0.16
C GLN A 39 8.71 7.49 1.50
N GLN A 40 7.86 8.17 2.26
CA GLN A 40 7.35 7.65 3.53
C GLN A 40 6.60 6.32 3.38
N ILE A 41 5.78 6.17 2.33
CA ILE A 41 5.10 4.91 2.03
C ILE A 41 6.11 3.81 1.69
N ALA A 42 7.18 4.12 0.96
CA ALA A 42 8.22 3.16 0.64
C ALA A 42 8.96 2.69 1.90
N GLU A 43 9.30 3.60 2.81
CA GLU A 43 9.93 3.30 4.11
C GLU A 43 9.02 2.39 4.97
N LEU A 44 7.74 2.76 5.13
CA LEU A 44 6.77 1.94 5.86
C LEU A 44 6.65 0.51 5.31
N ARG A 45 6.69 0.37 3.97
CA ARG A 45 6.66 -0.94 3.31
C ARG A 45 7.94 -1.73 3.53
N ALA A 46 9.10 -1.07 3.49
CA ALA A 46 10.38 -1.72 3.76
C ALA A 46 10.44 -2.25 5.20
N GLU A 47 10.00 -1.45 6.17
CA GLU A 47 9.91 -1.86 7.57
C GLU A 47 8.91 -3.01 7.78
N GLY A 48 7.73 -2.93 7.18
CA GLY A 48 6.74 -4.01 7.24
C GLY A 48 7.28 -5.31 6.65
N LYS A 49 7.99 -5.24 5.52
CA LYS A 49 8.65 -6.39 4.89
C LYS A 49 9.74 -6.99 5.79
N ALA A 50 10.56 -6.15 6.43
CA ALA A 50 11.59 -6.62 7.36
C ALA A 50 10.97 -7.40 8.52
N LYS A 51 9.91 -6.86 9.14
CA LYS A 51 9.19 -7.54 10.24
C LYS A 51 8.55 -8.85 9.81
N LEU A 52 8.01 -8.92 8.59
CA LEU A 52 7.48 -10.17 8.04
C LEU A 52 8.58 -11.22 7.85
N ALA A 53 9.74 -10.82 7.34
CA ALA A 53 10.87 -11.73 7.18
C ALA A 53 11.38 -12.26 8.53
N GLU A 54 11.49 -11.40 9.55
CA GLU A 54 11.82 -11.81 10.92
C GLU A 54 10.80 -12.82 11.46
N LEU A 55 9.50 -12.56 11.25
CA LEU A 55 8.42 -13.46 11.67
C LEU A 55 8.50 -14.82 10.95
N GLU A 56 8.83 -14.84 9.65
CA GLU A 56 9.01 -16.07 8.88
C GLU A 56 10.19 -16.90 9.39
N ILE A 57 11.30 -16.26 9.75
CA ILE A 57 12.46 -16.93 10.36
C ILE A 57 12.06 -17.54 11.71
N PHE A 58 11.37 -16.77 12.56
CA PHE A 58 10.92 -17.26 13.86
C PHE A 58 9.97 -18.46 13.75
N ARG A 59 8.99 -18.38 12.82
CA ARG A 59 8.09 -19.49 12.50
C ARG A 59 8.87 -20.73 12.08
N GLY A 60 9.88 -20.60 11.22
CA GLY A 60 10.71 -21.73 10.79
C GLY A 60 11.37 -22.46 11.97
N GLY A 61 11.92 -21.72 12.93
CA GLY A 61 12.46 -22.29 14.17
C GLY A 61 11.38 -23.00 15.01
N LYS A 62 10.21 -22.39 15.16
CA LYS A 62 9.09 -22.97 15.92
C LYS A 62 8.51 -24.23 15.29
N ILE A 63 8.42 -24.30 13.96
CA ILE A 63 8.02 -25.51 13.24
C ILE A 63 9.02 -26.64 13.50
N ALA A 64 10.33 -26.34 13.46
CA ALA A 64 11.36 -27.34 13.74
C ALA A 64 11.26 -27.86 15.18
N GLU A 65 11.01 -26.98 16.16
CA GLU A 65 10.78 -27.37 17.57
C GLU A 65 9.51 -28.21 17.77
N ALA A 66 8.47 -27.95 16.98
CA ALA A 66 7.18 -28.65 17.05
C ALA A 66 7.11 -29.92 16.17
N ALA A 67 8.23 -30.36 15.60
CA ALA A 67 8.25 -31.51 14.70
C ALA A 67 7.69 -32.78 15.38
N GLY A 68 6.71 -33.42 14.74
CA GLY A 68 6.05 -34.62 15.26
C GLY A 68 4.91 -34.36 16.24
N ASP A 69 4.58 -33.10 16.52
CA ASP A 69 3.47 -32.70 17.38
C ASP A 69 2.46 -31.85 16.58
N PRO A 70 1.39 -32.48 16.03
CA PRO A 70 0.42 -31.78 15.19
C PRO A 70 -0.31 -30.64 15.90
N GLU A 71 -0.53 -30.76 17.21
CA GLU A 71 -1.24 -29.74 17.98
C GLU A 71 -0.35 -28.49 18.15
N LYS A 72 0.93 -28.69 18.48
CA LYS A 72 1.89 -27.57 18.53
C LYS A 72 2.09 -26.93 17.17
N LEU A 73 2.14 -27.71 16.08
CA LEU A 73 2.22 -27.15 14.72
C LEU A 73 1.01 -26.26 14.42
N ALA A 74 -0.21 -26.70 14.75
CA ALA A 74 -1.40 -25.90 14.57
C ALA A 74 -1.36 -24.58 15.38
N GLN A 75 -0.86 -24.63 16.61
CA GLN A 75 -0.68 -23.43 17.44
C GLN A 75 0.34 -22.46 16.82
N VAL A 76 1.49 -22.96 16.35
CA VAL A 76 2.53 -22.14 15.70
C VAL A 76 1.97 -21.44 14.46
N GLU A 77 1.21 -22.16 13.63
CA GLU A 77 0.58 -21.58 12.43
C GLU A 77 -0.48 -20.53 12.77
N GLU A 78 -1.31 -20.76 13.79
CA GLU A 78 -2.32 -19.79 14.20
C GLU A 78 -1.69 -18.50 14.73
N HIS A 79 -0.67 -18.63 15.58
CA HIS A 79 0.09 -17.47 16.06
C HIS A 79 0.74 -16.70 14.90
N TYR A 80 1.38 -17.42 13.97
CA TYR A 80 1.98 -16.82 12.78
C TYR A 80 0.93 -16.06 11.95
N ARG A 81 -0.26 -16.64 11.74
CA ARG A 81 -1.35 -16.02 10.99
C ARG A 81 -1.78 -14.69 11.63
N ILE A 82 -2.02 -14.69 12.93
CA ILE A 82 -2.44 -13.51 13.69
C ILE A 82 -1.38 -12.41 13.64
N ASP A 83 -0.11 -12.76 13.88
CA ASP A 83 0.97 -11.77 13.91
C ASP A 83 1.23 -11.18 12.52
N ARG A 84 1.19 -12.02 11.48
CA ARG A 84 1.28 -11.57 10.08
C ARG A 84 0.17 -10.57 9.75
N GLU A 85 -1.07 -10.90 10.09
CA GLU A 85 -2.23 -10.02 9.87
C GLU A 85 -2.07 -8.69 10.61
N ARG A 86 -1.60 -8.73 11.86
CA ARG A 86 -1.34 -7.52 12.64
C ARG A 86 -0.27 -6.62 12.01
N ILE A 87 0.84 -7.21 11.53
CA ILE A 87 1.90 -6.44 10.86
C ILE A 87 1.36 -5.77 9.58
N GLN A 88 0.61 -6.53 8.78
CA GLN A 88 0.03 -6.03 7.53
C GLN A 88 -1.00 -4.92 7.78
N SER A 89 -1.95 -5.16 8.69
CA SER A 89 -2.97 -4.18 9.05
C SER A 89 -2.36 -2.89 9.60
N ARG A 90 -1.34 -2.99 10.45
CA ARG A 90 -0.63 -1.82 10.97
C ARG A 90 0.06 -1.04 9.84
N MET A 91 0.79 -1.72 8.96
CA MET A 91 1.45 -1.09 7.82
C MET A 91 0.43 -0.38 6.91
N GLU A 92 -0.69 -1.03 6.60
CA GLU A 92 -1.76 -0.45 5.78
C GLU A 92 -2.40 0.76 6.44
N THR A 93 -2.63 0.70 7.75
CA THR A 93 -3.16 1.83 8.54
C THR A 93 -2.23 3.03 8.47
N GLU A 94 -0.92 2.84 8.67
CA GLU A 94 0.05 3.93 8.58
C GLU A 94 0.17 4.48 7.15
N ILE A 95 0.14 3.62 6.12
CA ILE A 95 0.09 4.06 4.72
C ILE A 95 -1.18 4.88 4.45
N GLY A 96 -2.33 4.48 5.00
CA GLY A 96 -3.58 5.22 4.91
C GLY A 96 -3.44 6.64 5.47
N LYS A 97 -2.85 6.78 6.65
CA LYS A 97 -2.57 8.09 7.26
C LYS A 97 -1.66 8.97 6.41
N VAL A 98 -0.68 8.38 5.71
CA VAL A 98 0.21 9.15 4.80
C VAL A 98 -0.53 9.62 3.55
N LYS A 99 -1.50 8.84 3.05
CA LYS A 99 -2.32 9.21 1.90
C LYS A 99 -3.34 10.32 2.23
N GLY A 100 -3.82 10.36 3.46
CA GLY A 100 -4.79 11.33 3.96
C GLY A 100 -6.22 10.81 3.92
#